data_AF-A0A948C0U1-F1
#
_entry.id   AF-A0A948C0U1-F1
#
_cell.length_a   1.000
_cell.length_b   1.000
_cell.length_c   1.000
_cell.angle_alpha   90.00
_cell.angle_beta   90.00
_cell.angle_gamma   90.00
#
_symmetry.space_group_name_H-M   'P 1'
#
loop_
_entity.id
_entity.type
_entity.pdbx_description
1 polymer ?
#
loop_
_entity_poly.entity_id
_entity_poly.type
_entity_poly.pdbx_seq_one_letter_code
_entity_poly.pdbx_strand_id
1 'polypeptide(L)'
;MKKIIALLLLASLLHWPVMAPADECMDGDCENGTGTGFTEEGLIYKGEWKNGMPHGSGKLTISKDKAIEGRWENGKLVDDQKEK
;
A
#
# COMPACT_ATOMS: atom_id res chain seq x y z
N MET A 1 27.74 -42.79 28.81
CA MET A 1 26.54 -42.21 29.46
C MET A 1 26.40 -40.79 28.93
N LYS A 2 25.37 -40.29 28.24
CA LYS A 2 23.98 -40.66 27.97
C LYS A 2 23.62 -40.15 26.54
N LYS A 3 22.95 -41.00 25.76
CA LYS A 3 21.90 -40.74 24.74
C LYS A 3 22.21 -39.93 23.46
N ILE A 4 22.25 -40.69 22.37
CA ILE A 4 21.81 -40.37 21.00
C ILE A 4 20.32 -39.96 20.99
N ILE A 5 19.88 -39.10 20.06
CA ILE A 5 18.58 -39.05 19.32
C ILE A 5 18.56 -37.67 18.61
N ALA A 6 18.95 -37.60 17.33
CA ALA A 6 18.08 -37.72 16.16
C ALA A 6 16.98 -36.64 16.10
N LEU A 7 17.08 -35.72 15.13
CA LEU A 7 16.02 -35.44 14.16
C LEU A 7 16.48 -34.32 13.22
N LEU A 8 16.80 -34.74 11.99
CA LEU A 8 16.68 -33.92 10.80
C LEU A 8 15.24 -33.42 10.71
N LEU A 9 15.00 -32.16 11.07
CA LEU A 9 13.97 -31.37 10.42
C LEU A 9 14.63 -30.06 10.04
N LEU A 10 14.99 -29.99 8.76
CA LEU A 10 14.95 -28.78 7.97
C LEU A 10 13.90 -27.81 8.55
N ALA A 11 14.34 -26.81 9.31
CA ALA A 11 13.60 -25.57 9.43
C ALA A 11 13.81 -24.75 8.13
N SER A 12 13.72 -25.41 6.97
CA SER A 12 13.52 -24.79 5.66
C SER A 12 12.03 -24.44 5.49
N LEU A 13 11.42 -23.93 6.56
CA LEU A 13 10.11 -23.27 6.59
C LEU A 13 10.19 -21.92 7.30
N LEU A 14 11.40 -21.38 7.50
CA LEU A 14 11.66 -19.95 7.76
C LEU A 14 11.86 -19.18 6.44
N HIS A 15 11.12 -19.58 5.40
CA HIS A 15 10.98 -18.82 4.17
C HIS A 15 9.57 -19.01 3.62
N TRP A 16 8.57 -18.89 4.50
CA TRP A 16 7.30 -18.37 4.02
C TRP A 16 7.62 -16.92 3.67
N PRO A 17 7.55 -16.47 2.41
CA PRO A 17 7.46 -15.04 2.21
C PRO A 17 6.21 -14.68 2.99
N VAL A 18 6.37 -14.00 4.13
CA VAL A 18 5.26 -13.27 4.72
C VAL A 18 4.80 -12.42 3.56
N MET A 19 3.73 -12.88 2.91
CA MET A 19 2.98 -12.09 1.96
C MET A 19 2.50 -10.95 2.85
N ALA A 20 3.30 -9.90 2.94
CA ALA A 20 2.88 -8.65 3.51
C ALA A 20 1.62 -8.29 2.72
N PRO A 21 0.47 -8.13 3.40
CA PRO A 21 -0.75 -7.74 2.70
C PRO A 21 -0.45 -6.50 1.85
N ALA A 22 -0.97 -6.46 0.62
CA ALA A 22 -0.80 -5.37 -0.33
C ALA A 22 -1.46 -4.05 0.13
N ASP A 23 -1.85 -3.98 1.40
CA ASP A 23 -2.63 -2.94 2.04
C ASP A 23 -1.76 -2.09 2.98
N GLU A 24 -0.43 -2.26 2.95
CA GLU A 24 0.47 -1.52 3.82
C GLU A 24 0.72 -0.12 3.26
N CYS A 25 0.45 0.89 4.10
CA CYS A 25 0.86 2.27 3.85
C CYS A 25 2.38 2.31 3.65
N MET A 26 2.84 2.84 2.52
CA MET A 26 4.26 2.86 2.16
C MET A 26 5.02 3.97 2.89
N ASP A 27 4.37 5.12 3.10
CA ASP A 27 4.96 6.29 3.74
C ASP A 27 3.87 7.22 4.30
N GLY A 28 4.14 7.87 5.45
CA GLY A 28 3.22 8.83 6.06
C GLY A 28 2.01 8.21 6.79
N ASP A 29 0.88 8.92 6.76
CA ASP A 29 -0.38 8.53 7.40
C ASP A 29 -1.45 8.30 6.33
N CYS A 30 -1.65 7.03 5.98
CA CYS A 30 -2.69 6.61 5.02
C CYS A 30 -4.07 6.40 5.67
N GLU A 31 -4.22 6.63 6.98
CA GLU A 31 -5.49 6.45 7.67
C GLU A 31 -6.24 7.80 7.75
N ASN A 32 -5.60 8.85 8.27
CA ASN A 32 -6.21 10.18 8.43
C ASN A 32 -5.20 11.34 8.29
N GLY A 33 -4.26 11.24 7.35
CA GLY A 33 -3.25 12.28 7.16
C GLY A 33 -2.74 12.36 5.73
N THR A 34 -1.47 12.70 5.54
CA THR A 34 -0.83 12.66 4.22
C THR A 34 0.07 11.44 4.14
N GLY A 35 -0.09 10.66 3.07
CA GLY A 35 0.63 9.41 2.91
C GLY A 35 0.73 8.93 1.47
N THR A 36 1.53 7.90 1.27
CA THR A 36 1.66 7.14 0.03
C THR A 36 1.28 5.69 0.31
N GLY A 37 0.30 5.15 -0.40
CA GLY A 37 -0.22 3.82 -0.15
C GLY A 37 -1.05 3.29 -1.31
N PHE A 38 -1.50 2.04 -1.19
CA PHE A 38 -2.37 1.43 -2.18
C PHE A 38 -3.83 1.82 -1.92
N THR A 39 -4.55 2.19 -2.98
CA THR A 39 -6.01 2.29 -2.97
C THR A 39 -6.65 0.90 -2.91
N GLU A 40 -7.96 0.81 -2.67
CA GLU A 40 -8.71 -0.45 -2.76
C GLU A 40 -8.57 -1.18 -4.11
N GLU A 41 -8.28 -0.44 -5.20
CA GLU A 41 -8.03 -1.00 -6.54
C GLU A 41 -6.57 -1.47 -6.75
N GLY A 42 -5.71 -1.39 -5.74
CA GLY A 42 -4.30 -1.76 -5.82
C GLY A 42 -3.42 -0.76 -6.58
N LEU A 43 -3.93 0.45 -6.86
CA LEU A 43 -3.17 1.55 -7.46
C LEU A 43 -2.46 2.38 -6.39
N ILE A 44 -1.32 2.98 -6.74
CA ILE A 44 -0.56 3.81 -5.78
C ILE A 44 -1.15 5.21 -5.75
N TYR A 45 -1.56 5.65 -4.57
CA TYR A 45 -2.00 7.01 -4.29
C TYR A 45 -1.02 7.73 -3.37
N LYS A 46 -0.70 8.98 -3.69
CA LYS A 46 0.09 9.89 -2.86
C LYS A 46 -0.68 11.19 -2.66
N GLY A 47 -1.06 11.48 -1.42
CA GLY A 47 -1.90 12.65 -1.12
C GLY A 47 -2.49 12.59 0.28
N GLU A 48 -3.61 13.26 0.46
CA GLU A 48 -4.36 13.22 1.72
C GLU A 48 -5.24 11.97 1.81
N TRP A 49 -5.41 11.45 3.02
CA TRP A 49 -6.17 10.24 3.32
C TRP A 49 -7.18 10.53 4.41
N LYS A 50 -8.30 9.82 4.35
CA LYS A 50 -9.34 9.89 5.36
C LYS A 50 -10.06 8.55 5.46
N ASN A 51 -10.08 7.97 6.65
CA ASN A 51 -10.58 6.62 6.92
C ASN A 51 -10.03 5.57 5.94
N GLY A 52 -8.71 5.60 5.70
CA GLY A 52 -8.05 4.64 4.80
C GLY A 52 -8.31 4.85 3.30
N MET A 53 -9.00 5.92 2.91
CA MET A 53 -9.31 6.22 1.50
C MET A 53 -8.63 7.51 1.01
N PRO A 54 -8.26 7.60 -0.27
CA PRO A 54 -7.87 8.85 -0.91
C PRO A 54 -8.87 9.98 -0.65
N HIS A 55 -8.36 11.12 -0.19
CA HIS A 55 -9.12 12.32 0.13
C HIS A 55 -8.31 13.58 -0.21
N GLY A 56 -8.95 14.76 -0.30
CA GLY A 56 -8.25 16.02 -0.52
C GLY A 56 -7.40 16.04 -1.79
N SER A 57 -6.28 16.74 -1.78
CA SER A 57 -5.37 16.84 -2.92
C SER A 57 -4.42 15.65 -3.00
N GLY A 58 -4.26 15.08 -4.20
CA GLY A 58 -3.29 14.01 -4.41
C GLY A 58 -3.17 13.50 -5.83
N LYS A 59 -2.30 12.50 -5.98
CA LYS A 59 -1.89 11.88 -7.24
C LYS A 59 -2.11 10.37 -7.20
N LEU A 60 -2.91 9.87 -8.12
CA LEU A 60 -3.09 8.44 -8.36
C LEU A 60 -2.22 7.99 -9.54
N THR A 61 -1.37 6.98 -9.32
CA THR A 61 -0.50 6.40 -10.34
C THR A 61 -1.15 5.14 -10.90
N ILE A 62 -1.53 5.18 -12.18
CA ILE A 62 -2.18 4.07 -12.89
C ILE A 62 -1.14 3.15 -13.52
N SER A 63 -0.05 3.74 -14.02
CA SER A 63 1.11 3.03 -14.56
C SER A 63 2.34 3.93 -14.48
N LYS A 64 3.50 3.42 -14.88
CA LYS A 64 4.77 4.17 -14.88
C LYS A 64 4.66 5.54 -15.60
N ASP A 65 3.87 5.60 -16.67
CA ASP A 65 3.77 6.78 -17.53
C ASP A 65 2.42 7.49 -17.41
N LYS A 66 1.52 7.02 -16.53
CA LYS A 66 0.17 7.57 -16.39
C LYS A 66 -0.16 7.81 -14.93
N ALA A 67 -0.44 9.08 -14.61
CA ALA A 67 -0.96 9.48 -13.33
C ALA A 67 -2.09 10.50 -13.49
N ILE A 68 -2.94 10.58 -12.48
CA ILE A 68 -4.02 11.56 -12.37
C ILE A 68 -3.77 12.37 -11.12
N GLU A 69 -3.61 13.68 -11.29
CA GLU A 69 -3.52 14.64 -10.19
C GLU A 69 -4.86 15.35 -10.07
N GLY A 70 -5.33 15.53 -8.83
CA GLY A 70 -6.68 16.03 -8.61
C GLY A 70 -7.08 16.11 -7.16
N ARG A 71 -8.33 16.51 -6.95
CA ARG A 71 -9.02 16.43 -5.68
C ARG A 71 -9.78 15.11 -5.58
N TRP A 72 -9.76 14.49 -4.41
CA TRP A 72 -10.29 13.17 -4.13
C TRP A 72 -11.26 13.24 -2.95
N GLU A 73 -12.36 12.51 -3.02
CA GLU A 73 -13.30 12.36 -1.91
C GLU A 73 -13.82 10.92 -1.85
N ASN A 74 -13.67 10.27 -0.69
CA ASN A 74 -14.07 8.87 -0.46
C ASN A 74 -13.53 7.93 -1.55
N GLY A 75 -12.24 8.05 -1.88
CA GLY A 75 -11.57 7.23 -2.87
C GLY A 75 -11.84 7.61 -4.33
N LYS A 76 -12.65 8.64 -4.61
CA LYS A 76 -13.03 9.02 -5.98
C LYS A 76 -12.47 10.37 -6.38
N LEU A 77 -12.03 10.51 -7.62
CA LEU A 77 -11.63 11.77 -8.21
C LEU A 77 -12.86 12.69 -8.37
N VAL A 78 -12.80 13.90 -7.81
CA VAL A 78 -13.87 14.91 -7.91
C VAL A 78 -13.49 16.11 -8.79
N ASP A 79 -12.19 16.39 -8.95
CA ASP A 79 -11.69 17.48 -9.80
C ASP A 79 -10.30 17.10 -10.34
N ASP A 80 -10.13 17.08 -11.67
CA ASP A 80 -8.85 16.74 -12.30
C ASP A 80 -8.04 18.00 -12.66
N GLN A 81 -6.77 18.03 -12.25
CA GLN A 81 -5.88 19.17 -12.45
C GLN A 81 -5.23 19.18 -13.84
N LYS A 82 -5.97 18.80 -14.89
CA LYS A 82 -5.44 18.90 -16.25
C LYS A 82 -5.33 20.37 -16.63
N GLU A 83 -4.14 20.76 -17.10
CA GLU A 83 -3.95 22.06 -17.73
C GLU A 83 -5.07 22.28 -18.77
N LYS A 84 -5.82 23.38 -18.59
CA LYS A 84 -6.79 23.86 -19.58
C LYS A 84 -6.08 24.31 -20.86
#